data_AF-M7XKH4-F1
#
_entry.id   AF-M7XKH4-F1
#
_cell.length_a   1.000
_cell.length_b   1.000
_cell.length_c   1.000
_cell.angle_alpha   90.00
_cell.angle_beta   90.00
_cell.angle_gamma   90.00
#
_symmetry.space_group_name_H-M   'P 1'
#
loop_
_entity.id
_entity.type
_entity.pdbx_description
1 polymer ?
#
loop_
_entity_poly.entity_id
_entity_poly.type
_entity_poly.pdbx_seq_one_letter_code
_entity_poly.pdbx_strand_id
1 'polypeptide(L)'
;MPSTCVLTVGSTRFDALVASSFDSTSLSSLASLGIQHVLAQVGNSTLPAGWKEGTRTTQQGLQVEVVRFLGDLEERAGRTDLVVSHAGAGSILSFLRPLDSSLPSSQPNATRRQLVLVPNSTLMDSHQSDLADEMEKKGWAVVCRRPEDLSATLQQLASQAEQQSEISAPDYPELDKGRMQRIIDETLGYI
;
A
#
# COMPACT_ATOMS: atom_id res chain seq x y z
N MET A 1 15.30 9.35 -6.68
CA MET A 1 15.19 8.06 -5.94
C MET A 1 14.27 7.18 -6.76
N PRO A 2 14.56 5.88 -6.94
CA PRO A 2 13.69 4.98 -7.67
C PRO A 2 12.35 4.84 -6.91
N SER A 3 11.23 4.96 -7.62
CA SER A 3 9.93 4.85 -6.97
C SER A 3 9.71 3.43 -6.49
N THR A 4 9.33 3.30 -5.21
CA THR A 4 9.25 2.01 -4.53
C THR A 4 7.83 1.79 -4.00
N CYS A 5 7.33 0.56 -4.13
CA CYS A 5 6.05 0.12 -3.60
C CYS A 5 6.24 -0.97 -2.56
N VAL A 6 5.56 -0.86 -1.41
CA VAL A 6 5.41 -2.00 -0.48
C VAL A 6 4.03 -2.61 -0.66
N LEU A 7 3.98 -3.93 -0.76
CA LEU A 7 2.76 -4.70 -0.71
C LEU A 7 2.80 -5.60 0.52
N THR A 8 1.82 -5.50 1.40
CA THR A 8 1.81 -6.27 2.66
C THR A 8 0.44 -6.84 3.01
N VAL A 9 0.43 -8.16 3.22
CA VAL A 9 -0.72 -8.88 3.81
C VAL A 9 -0.55 -9.13 5.31
N GLY A 10 0.46 -8.51 5.93
CA GLY A 10 0.79 -8.72 7.33
C GLY A 10 1.22 -10.16 7.63
N SER A 11 1.04 -10.59 8.87
CA SER A 11 1.23 -11.99 9.29
C SER A 11 0.07 -12.90 8.87
N THR A 12 -0.99 -12.33 8.29
CA THR A 12 -2.19 -13.06 7.88
C THR A 12 -1.99 -13.81 6.56
N ARG A 13 -2.93 -14.71 6.25
CA ARG A 13 -3.01 -15.39 4.96
C ARG A 13 -4.07 -14.70 4.12
N PHE A 14 -3.68 -14.16 2.96
CA PHE A 14 -4.57 -13.53 2.01
C PHE A 14 -4.17 -13.86 0.56
N ASP A 15 -4.44 -15.11 0.19
CA ASP A 15 -4.02 -15.67 -1.11
C ASP A 15 -4.60 -14.86 -2.30
N ALA A 16 -5.82 -14.33 -2.18
CA ALA A 16 -6.45 -13.56 -3.26
C ALA A 16 -5.74 -12.24 -3.54
N LEU A 17 -5.32 -11.50 -2.49
CA LEU A 17 -4.53 -10.28 -2.64
C LEU A 17 -3.16 -10.59 -3.22
N VAL A 18 -2.49 -11.62 -2.71
CA VAL A 18 -1.19 -12.04 -3.25
C VAL A 18 -1.32 -12.43 -4.73
N ALA A 19 -2.26 -13.29 -5.10
CA ALA A 19 -2.47 -13.68 -6.50
C ALA A 19 -2.71 -12.47 -7.41
N SER A 20 -3.57 -11.53 -6.98
CA SER A 20 -3.88 -10.33 -7.76
C SER A 20 -2.72 -9.35 -7.85
N SER A 21 -1.86 -9.29 -6.82
CA SER A 21 -0.68 -8.42 -6.77
C SER A 21 0.41 -8.86 -7.74
N PHE A 22 0.56 -10.17 -7.92
CA PHE A 22 1.54 -10.77 -8.82
C PHE A 22 1.00 -11.03 -10.22
N ASP A 23 -0.25 -10.65 -10.50
CA ASP A 23 -0.79 -10.70 -11.85
C ASP A 23 -0.02 -9.76 -12.79
N SER A 24 0.12 -10.19 -14.04
CA SER A 24 0.82 -9.44 -15.07
C SER A 24 0.25 -8.03 -15.27
N THR A 25 -1.08 -7.87 -15.13
CA THR A 25 -1.77 -6.59 -15.27
C THR A 25 -1.41 -5.64 -14.12
N SER A 26 -1.41 -6.16 -12.88
CA SER A 26 -1.05 -5.37 -11.69
C SER A 26 0.41 -4.94 -11.72
N LEU A 27 1.33 -5.85 -12.05
CA LEU A 27 2.75 -5.54 -12.16
C LEU A 27 3.03 -4.53 -13.28
N SER A 28 2.32 -4.63 -14.41
CA SER A 28 2.41 -3.64 -15.48
C SER A 28 1.88 -2.27 -15.02
N SER A 29 0.80 -2.25 -14.25
CA SER A 29 0.22 -1.00 -13.74
C SER A 29 1.15 -0.32 -12.74
N LEU A 30 1.84 -1.09 -11.89
CA LEU A 30 2.90 -0.58 -11.02
C LEU A 30 4.08 0.00 -11.83
N ALA A 31 4.51 -0.69 -12.87
CA ALA A 31 5.56 -0.17 -13.76
C ALA A 31 5.14 1.13 -14.46
N SER A 32 3.88 1.23 -14.91
CA SER A 32 3.30 2.45 -15.50
C SER A 32 3.20 3.61 -14.51
N LEU A 33 3.02 3.32 -13.22
CA LEU A 33 3.13 4.31 -12.13
C LEU A 33 4.56 4.85 -11.92
N GLY A 34 5.55 4.33 -12.67
CA GLY A 34 6.96 4.68 -12.52
C GLY A 34 7.67 3.91 -11.42
N ILE A 35 7.01 2.90 -10.81
CA ILE A 35 7.61 2.07 -9.77
C ILE A 35 8.66 1.17 -10.40
N GLN A 36 9.83 1.15 -9.78
CA GLN A 36 10.97 0.33 -10.21
C GLN A 36 11.21 -0.85 -9.26
N HIS A 37 10.80 -0.71 -8.00
CA HIS A 37 10.98 -1.73 -6.97
C HIS A 37 9.68 -2.01 -6.23
N VAL A 38 9.29 -3.28 -6.14
CA VAL A 38 8.17 -3.76 -5.33
C VAL A 38 8.70 -4.66 -4.23
N LEU A 39 8.36 -4.36 -3.00
CA LEU A 39 8.59 -5.21 -1.84
C LEU A 39 7.28 -5.88 -1.45
N ALA A 40 7.14 -7.17 -1.73
CA ALA A 40 5.95 -7.94 -1.42
C ALA A 40 6.17 -8.80 -0.17
N GLN A 41 5.58 -8.36 0.95
CA GLN A 41 5.41 -9.14 2.16
C GLN A 41 4.13 -9.98 2.08
N VAL A 42 4.28 -11.28 1.85
CA VAL A 42 3.17 -12.20 1.57
C VAL A 42 2.71 -13.03 2.78
N GLY A 43 3.39 -12.92 3.93
CA GLY A 43 3.00 -13.62 5.16
C GLY A 43 2.89 -15.13 4.98
N ASN A 44 1.78 -15.68 5.47
CA ASN A 44 1.44 -17.10 5.37
C ASN A 44 0.68 -17.44 4.08
N SER A 45 0.64 -16.52 3.11
CA SER A 45 -0.07 -16.72 1.85
C SER A 45 0.69 -17.62 0.90
N THR A 46 -0.07 -18.22 -0.01
CA THR A 46 0.44 -19.02 -1.11
C THR A 46 0.89 -18.11 -2.23
N LEU A 47 2.12 -18.32 -2.72
CA LEU A 47 2.63 -17.60 -3.88
C LEU A 47 2.08 -18.21 -5.18
N PRO A 48 1.76 -17.39 -6.19
CA PRO A 48 1.35 -17.89 -7.50
C PRO A 48 2.49 -18.64 -8.21
N ALA A 49 2.13 -19.50 -9.16
CA ALA A 49 3.07 -20.33 -9.88
C ALA A 49 4.18 -19.50 -10.56
N GLY A 50 5.43 -19.88 -10.34
CA GLY A 50 6.60 -19.16 -10.85
C GLY A 50 7.12 -18.04 -9.95
N TRP A 51 6.46 -17.76 -8.83
CA TRP A 51 6.96 -16.86 -7.78
C TRP A 51 7.49 -17.66 -6.58
N LYS A 52 8.60 -17.18 -6.02
CA LYS A 52 9.24 -17.71 -4.81
C LYS A 52 9.86 -16.55 -4.04
N GLU A 53 10.19 -16.79 -2.78
CA GLU A 53 10.93 -15.84 -1.96
C GLU A 53 12.27 -15.47 -2.60
N GLY A 54 12.66 -14.21 -2.41
CA GLY A 54 13.83 -13.59 -3.04
C GLY A 54 13.46 -12.54 -4.08
N THR A 55 14.49 -12.07 -4.78
CA THR A 55 14.35 -10.95 -5.71
C THR A 55 14.30 -11.44 -7.16
N ARG A 56 13.34 -10.93 -7.93
CA ARG A 56 13.15 -11.22 -9.34
C ARG A 56 12.87 -9.95 -10.11
N THR A 57 13.50 -9.82 -11.28
CA THR A 57 13.16 -8.75 -12.22
C THR A 57 12.13 -9.27 -13.23
N THR A 58 11.04 -8.52 -13.43
CA THR A 58 10.03 -8.84 -14.45
C THR A 58 10.55 -8.49 -15.85
N GLN A 59 9.83 -8.92 -16.88
CA GLN A 59 10.16 -8.56 -18.27
C GLN A 59 10.07 -7.05 -18.52
N GLN A 60 9.29 -6.32 -17.73
CA GLN A 60 9.19 -4.86 -17.80
C GLN A 60 10.29 -4.13 -17.01
N GLY A 61 11.29 -4.84 -16.49
CA GLY A 61 12.38 -4.26 -15.71
C GLY A 61 12.03 -3.93 -14.25
N LEU A 62 10.83 -4.32 -13.79
CA LEU A 62 10.38 -4.12 -12.41
C LEU A 62 11.07 -5.12 -11.48
N GLN A 63 11.77 -4.65 -10.45
CA GLN A 63 12.39 -5.52 -9.45
C GLN A 63 11.39 -5.83 -8.33
N VAL A 64 10.98 -7.09 -8.23
CA VAL A 64 10.03 -7.56 -7.22
C VAL A 64 10.79 -8.42 -6.21
N GLU A 65 10.82 -7.97 -4.97
CA GLU A 65 11.38 -8.67 -3.82
C GLU A 65 10.26 -9.30 -3.01
N VAL A 66 10.28 -10.62 -2.89
CA VAL A 66 9.25 -11.38 -2.18
C VAL A 66 9.81 -11.89 -0.86
N VAL A 67 9.14 -11.56 0.23
CA VAL A 67 9.48 -11.99 1.59
C VAL A 67 8.22 -12.45 2.32
N ARG A 68 8.33 -13.41 3.24
CA ARG A 68 7.18 -13.80 4.08
C ARG A 68 6.96 -12.83 5.23
N PHE A 69 8.03 -12.54 5.96
CA PHE A 69 8.01 -11.67 7.12
C PHE A 69 9.08 -10.61 6.96
N LEU A 70 8.72 -9.38 7.32
CA LEU A 70 9.60 -8.23 7.20
C LEU A 70 9.78 -7.64 8.60
N GLY A 71 10.95 -7.85 9.20
CA GLY A 71 11.28 -7.31 10.53
C GLY A 71 11.32 -5.77 10.52
N ASP A 72 11.74 -5.19 9.39
CA ASP A 72 11.96 -3.75 9.22
C ASP A 72 10.90 -3.10 8.31
N LEU A 73 9.64 -3.57 8.39
CA LEU A 73 8.53 -3.05 7.57
C LEU A 73 8.34 -1.54 7.73
N GLU A 74 8.55 -1.02 8.94
CA GLU A 74 8.44 0.41 9.25
C GLU A 74 9.47 1.25 8.49
N GLU A 75 10.73 0.83 8.48
CA GLU A 75 11.80 1.56 7.79
C GLU A 75 11.61 1.54 6.27
N ARG A 76 11.18 0.39 5.72
CA ARG A 76 10.98 0.24 4.27
C ARG A 76 9.71 0.94 3.80
N ALA A 77 8.57 0.73 4.45
CA ALA A 77 7.31 1.42 4.14
C ALA A 77 7.42 2.94 4.35
N GLY A 78 8.24 3.37 5.30
CA GLY A 78 8.54 4.78 5.56
C GLY A 78 9.28 5.50 4.45
N ARG A 79 9.79 4.77 3.45
CA ARG A 79 10.59 5.31 2.34
C ARG A 79 9.96 5.05 0.97
N THR A 80 8.77 4.46 0.92
CA THR A 80 8.06 4.13 -0.32
C THR A 80 7.05 5.18 -0.74
N ASP A 81 6.79 5.24 -2.03
CA ASP A 81 5.82 6.14 -2.66
C ASP A 81 4.42 5.52 -2.73
N LEU A 82 4.33 4.19 -2.71
CA LEU A 82 3.05 3.48 -2.72
C LEU A 82 3.06 2.37 -1.67
N VAL A 83 1.98 2.26 -0.90
CA VAL A 83 1.75 1.10 -0.04
C VAL A 83 0.41 0.48 -0.36
N VAL A 84 0.43 -0.82 -0.66
CA VAL A 84 -0.75 -1.66 -0.80
C VAL A 84 -0.83 -2.57 0.42
N SER A 85 -1.88 -2.41 1.23
CA SER A 85 -2.04 -3.15 2.47
C SER A 85 -3.42 -3.76 2.57
N HIS A 86 -3.54 -4.91 3.21
CA HIS A 86 -4.81 -5.58 3.51
C HIS A 86 -5.70 -4.86 4.55
N ALA A 87 -5.47 -3.56 4.81
CA ALA A 87 -6.05 -2.80 5.91
C ALA A 87 -5.71 -3.32 7.33
N GLY A 88 -4.61 -4.06 7.48
CA GLY A 88 -4.07 -4.38 8.79
C GLY A 88 -3.58 -3.13 9.52
N ALA A 89 -4.09 -2.87 10.72
CA ALA A 89 -3.75 -1.69 11.51
C ALA A 89 -2.26 -1.53 11.77
N GLY A 90 -1.54 -2.63 12.04
CA GLY A 90 -0.08 -2.61 12.19
C GLY A 90 0.62 -2.12 10.93
N SER A 91 0.20 -2.59 9.75
CA SER A 91 0.75 -2.16 8.47
C SER A 91 0.42 -0.69 8.16
N ILE A 92 -0.79 -0.22 8.49
CA ILE A 92 -1.19 1.18 8.34
C ILE A 92 -0.34 2.08 9.25
N LEU A 93 -0.19 1.72 10.53
CA LEU A 93 0.64 2.46 11.48
C LEU A 93 2.13 2.45 11.09
N SER A 94 2.62 1.34 10.53
CA SER A 94 4.02 1.26 10.04
C SER A 94 4.30 2.14 8.83
N PHE A 95 3.31 2.39 7.98
CA PHE A 95 3.42 3.34 6.88
C PHE A 95 3.40 4.80 7.34
N LEU A 96 2.63 5.09 8.39
CA LEU A 96 2.38 6.46 8.87
C LEU A 96 3.43 6.96 9.87
N ARG A 97 3.99 6.09 10.72
CA ARG A 97 4.98 6.46 11.75
C ARG A 97 6.23 7.18 11.21
N PRO A 98 6.82 6.79 10.07
CA PRO A 98 7.98 7.48 9.51
C PRO A 98 7.71 8.92 9.03
N LEU A 99 6.45 9.36 8.98
CA LEU A 99 6.08 10.76 8.72
C LEU A 99 6.29 11.67 9.96
N ASP A 100 6.84 11.15 11.06
CA ASP A 100 7.00 11.84 12.37
C ASP A 100 8.37 12.45 12.65
N SER A 101 9.41 12.08 11.92
CA SER A 101 10.68 12.78 12.05
C SER A 101 10.62 14.08 11.26
N SER A 102 10.60 15.20 11.98
CA SER A 102 11.43 16.41 11.83
C SER A 102 12.66 16.34 10.90
N LEU A 103 12.50 15.83 9.69
CA LEU A 103 13.41 16.07 8.58
C LEU A 103 12.90 17.33 7.90
N PRO A 104 13.76 18.34 7.68
CA PRO A 104 13.41 19.44 6.80
C PRO A 104 12.96 18.82 5.48
N SER A 105 11.96 19.45 4.90
CA SER A 105 11.40 19.28 3.56
C SER A 105 12.48 19.38 2.46
N SER A 106 13.46 18.49 2.49
CA SER A 106 14.51 18.31 1.50
C SER A 106 14.20 17.14 0.57
N GLN A 107 13.02 16.51 0.71
CA GLN A 107 12.46 15.67 -0.33
C GLN A 107 11.41 16.47 -1.13
N PRO A 108 11.68 16.84 -2.39
CA PRO A 108 10.76 17.58 -3.24
C PRO A 108 9.49 16.80 -3.65
N ASN A 109 9.23 15.61 -3.09
CA ASN A 109 8.20 14.66 -3.52
C ASN A 109 7.35 14.09 -2.37
N ALA A 110 7.29 14.74 -1.19
CA ALA A 110 6.39 14.32 -0.10
C ALA A 110 4.91 14.22 -0.56
N THR A 111 4.56 14.89 -1.66
CA THR A 111 3.26 14.94 -2.33
C THR A 111 2.86 13.68 -3.12
N ARG A 112 3.69 12.61 -3.15
CA ARG A 112 3.43 11.41 -3.98
C ARG A 112 3.18 10.10 -3.20
N ARG A 113 3.04 10.14 -1.88
CA ARG A 113 2.75 8.93 -1.11
C ARG A 113 1.29 8.55 -1.20
N GLN A 114 1.01 7.37 -1.76
CA GLN A 114 -0.33 6.81 -1.90
C GLN A 114 -0.50 5.56 -1.02
N LEU A 115 -1.67 5.44 -0.39
CA LEU A 115 -2.05 4.27 0.39
C LEU A 115 -3.25 3.60 -0.28
N VAL A 116 -3.10 2.33 -0.64
CA VAL A 116 -4.16 1.49 -1.18
C VAL A 116 -4.51 0.43 -0.14
N LEU A 117 -5.77 0.42 0.27
CA LEU A 117 -6.29 -0.53 1.25
C LEU A 117 -7.14 -1.58 0.55
N VAL A 118 -6.81 -2.84 0.76
CA VAL A 118 -7.56 -3.99 0.24
C VAL A 118 -8.09 -4.80 1.42
N PRO A 119 -9.19 -4.38 2.07
CA PRO A 119 -9.68 -5.06 3.26
C PRO A 119 -9.97 -6.54 2.96
N ASN A 120 -9.60 -7.41 3.90
CA ASN A 120 -9.86 -8.83 3.72
C ASN A 120 -11.29 -9.17 4.15
N SER A 121 -12.21 -9.21 3.18
CA SER A 121 -13.62 -9.59 3.41
C SER A 121 -13.83 -11.04 3.88
N THR A 122 -12.78 -11.88 3.83
CA THR A 122 -12.85 -13.29 4.29
C THR A 122 -12.50 -13.44 5.77
N LEU A 123 -11.87 -12.44 6.39
CA LEU A 123 -11.71 -12.39 7.83
C LEU A 123 -12.99 -11.78 8.43
N MET A 124 -13.53 -12.42 9.48
CA MET A 124 -14.77 -12.00 10.17
C MET A 124 -14.70 -10.59 10.81
N ASP A 125 -13.55 -9.91 10.74
CA ASP A 125 -13.36 -8.57 11.26
C ASP A 125 -13.86 -7.52 10.25
N SER A 126 -15.16 -7.19 10.33
CA SER A 126 -15.76 -6.05 9.60
C SER A 126 -15.00 -4.73 9.85
N HIS A 127 -14.30 -4.64 10.97
CA HIS A 127 -13.43 -3.54 11.37
C HIS A 127 -12.37 -3.15 10.32
N GLN A 128 -11.84 -4.09 9.53
CA GLN A 128 -10.89 -3.75 8.46
C GLN A 128 -11.56 -2.94 7.34
N SER A 129 -12.80 -3.27 7.01
CA SER A 129 -13.58 -2.56 5.99
C SER A 129 -14.04 -1.20 6.52
N ASP A 130 -14.47 -1.12 7.78
CA ASP A 130 -14.86 0.14 8.43
C ASP A 130 -13.70 1.15 8.47
N LEU A 131 -12.50 0.68 8.83
CA LEU A 131 -11.29 1.51 8.82
C LEU A 131 -10.95 1.97 7.40
N ALA A 132 -11.02 1.07 6.43
CA ALA A 132 -10.75 1.38 5.04
C ALA A 132 -11.72 2.45 4.50
N ASP A 133 -13.02 2.29 4.74
CA ASP A 133 -14.05 3.25 4.32
C ASP A 133 -13.89 4.62 5.01
N GLU A 134 -13.52 4.66 6.29
CA GLU A 134 -13.22 5.94 6.97
C GLU A 134 -11.98 6.65 6.40
N MET A 135 -10.95 5.88 6.01
CA MET A 135 -9.76 6.45 5.36
C MET A 135 -10.06 6.93 3.94
N GLU A 136 -10.92 6.24 3.19
CA GLU A 136 -11.41 6.67 1.87
C GLU A 136 -12.19 7.98 1.97
N LYS A 137 -13.15 8.07 2.90
CA LYS A 137 -13.96 9.28 3.11
C LYS A 137 -13.13 10.52 3.44
N LYS A 138 -12.00 10.32 4.11
CA LYS A 138 -11.07 11.41 4.49
C LYS A 138 -10.05 11.73 3.40
N GLY A 139 -10.04 10.98 2.30
CA GLY A 139 -9.08 11.15 1.22
C GLY A 139 -7.66 10.73 1.58
N TRP A 140 -7.49 9.89 2.61
CA TRP A 140 -6.18 9.43 3.07
C TRP A 140 -5.73 8.14 2.41
N ALA A 141 -6.67 7.35 1.89
CA ALA A 141 -6.39 6.10 1.19
C ALA A 141 -7.40 5.85 0.07
N VAL A 142 -7.01 5.03 -0.91
CA VAL A 142 -7.90 4.48 -1.93
C VAL A 142 -8.27 3.05 -1.54
N VAL A 143 -9.55 2.71 -1.54
CA VAL A 143 -10.00 1.38 -1.12
C VAL A 143 -10.32 0.52 -2.32
N CYS A 144 -9.64 -0.62 -2.40
CA CYS A 144 -9.96 -1.67 -3.34
C CYS A 144 -10.76 -2.75 -2.61
N ARG A 145 -12.09 -2.76 -2.80
CA ARG A 145 -13.00 -3.66 -2.08
C ARG A 145 -12.83 -5.13 -2.46
N ARG A 146 -12.26 -5.41 -3.63
CA ARG A 146 -12.04 -6.77 -4.14
C ARG A 146 -10.62 -6.92 -4.65
N PRO A 147 -9.84 -7.91 -4.19
CA PRO A 147 -8.47 -8.11 -4.65
C PRO A 147 -8.32 -8.17 -6.17
N GLU A 148 -9.30 -8.76 -6.87
CA GLU A 148 -9.31 -8.84 -8.34
C GLU A 148 -9.29 -7.47 -9.05
N ASP A 149 -9.84 -6.42 -8.41
CA ASP A 149 -9.93 -5.08 -8.97
C ASP A 149 -8.65 -4.26 -8.71
N LEU A 150 -7.65 -4.82 -8.01
CA LEU A 150 -6.40 -4.12 -7.68
C LEU A 150 -5.72 -3.54 -8.93
N SER A 151 -5.71 -4.30 -10.02
CA SER A 151 -5.15 -3.83 -11.29
C SER A 151 -5.84 -2.57 -11.81
N ALA A 152 -7.18 -2.54 -11.79
CA ALA A 152 -7.98 -1.39 -12.20
C ALA A 152 -7.77 -0.19 -11.27
N THR A 153 -7.70 -0.43 -9.94
CA THR A 153 -7.40 0.63 -8.97
C THR A 153 -6.03 1.26 -9.21
N LEU A 154 -5.00 0.45 -9.47
CA LEU A 154 -3.65 0.93 -9.77
C LEU A 154 -3.60 1.72 -11.09
N GLN A 155 -4.35 1.29 -12.12
CA GLN A 155 -4.47 2.03 -13.37
C GLN A 155 -5.16 3.38 -13.17
N GLN A 156 -6.24 3.42 -12.39
CA GLN A 156 -6.92 4.65 -12.07
C GLN A 156 -6.00 5.62 -11.33
N LEU A 157 -5.21 5.12 -10.38
CA LEU A 157 -4.18 5.91 -9.69
C LEU A 157 -3.12 6.46 -10.66
N ALA A 158 -2.73 5.67 -11.67
CA ALA A 158 -1.79 6.11 -12.69
C ALA A 158 -2.37 7.26 -13.52
N SER A 159 -3.60 7.10 -14.02
CA SER A 159 -4.28 8.14 -14.79
C SER A 159 -4.54 9.41 -13.97
N GLN A 160 -4.85 9.27 -12.67
CA GLN A 160 -5.02 10.42 -11.77
C GLN A 160 -3.69 11.14 -11.51
N ALA A 161 -2.59 10.40 -11.31
CA ALA A 161 -1.26 10.98 -11.11
C ALA A 161 -0.75 11.72 -12.38
N GLU A 162 -1.09 11.22 -13.57
CA GLU A 162 -0.82 11.88 -14.84
C GLU A 162 -1.63 13.17 -14.99
N GLN A 163 -2.94 13.14 -14.72
CA GLN A 163 -3.81 14.33 -14.81
C GLN A 163 -3.50 15.38 -13.73
N GLN A 164 -3.07 14.97 -12.53
CA GLN A 164 -2.65 15.85 -11.44
C GLN A 164 -1.24 16.45 -11.64
N SER A 165 -0.46 15.97 -12.61
CA SER A 165 0.81 16.63 -12.95
C SER A 165 0.60 17.92 -13.76
N GLU A 166 -0.60 18.14 -14.31
CA GLU A 166 -0.98 19.40 -14.99
C GLU A 166 -1.90 20.31 -14.14
N ILE A 167 -2.56 19.77 -13.10
CA ILE A 167 -3.46 20.53 -12.22
C ILE A 167 -2.96 20.38 -10.79
N SER A 168 -2.49 21.49 -10.23
CA SER A 168 -1.95 21.67 -8.87
C SER A 168 -2.45 20.62 -7.87
N ALA A 169 -1.49 19.92 -7.26
CA ALA A 169 -1.60 18.73 -6.42
C ALA A 169 -2.89 18.62 -5.60
N PRO A 170 -3.47 17.41 -5.46
CA PRO A 170 -4.48 17.19 -4.44
C PRO A 170 -3.84 17.50 -3.09
N ASP A 171 -4.43 18.48 -2.42
CA ASP A 171 -4.18 18.82 -1.04
C ASP A 171 -4.60 17.60 -0.22
N TYR A 172 -3.69 16.64 -0.02
CA TYR A 172 -3.91 15.60 0.97
C TYR A 172 -4.14 16.35 2.28
N PRO A 173 -5.32 16.20 2.93
CA PRO A 173 -5.59 16.92 4.16
C PRO A 173 -4.49 16.56 5.14
N GLU A 174 -3.86 17.57 5.76
CA GLU A 174 -2.76 17.40 6.73
C GLU A 174 -3.03 16.16 7.57
N LEU A 175 -2.16 15.16 7.44
CA LEU A 175 -2.29 13.87 8.11
C LEU A 175 -2.22 14.10 9.63
N ASP A 176 -3.37 14.38 10.24
CA ASP A 176 -3.51 14.53 11.68
C ASP A 176 -3.44 13.15 12.33
N LYS A 177 -2.22 12.81 12.76
CA LYS A 177 -1.89 11.53 13.40
C LYS A 177 -2.70 11.27 14.64
N GLY A 178 -2.99 12.31 15.43
CA GLY A 178 -3.80 12.18 16.63
C GLY A 178 -5.22 11.74 16.28
N ARG A 179 -5.75 12.27 15.18
CA ARG A 179 -7.07 11.89 14.67
C ARG A 179 -7.06 10.49 14.05
N MET A 180 -6.02 10.13 13.29
CA MET A 180 -5.90 8.80 12.69
C MET A 180 -5.67 7.70 13.72
N GLN A 181 -4.78 7.91 14.68
CA GLN A 181 -4.50 6.93 15.72
C GLN A 181 -5.74 6.68 16.56
N ARG A 182 -6.51 7.74 16.88
CA ARG A 182 -7.84 7.59 17.51
C ARG A 182 -8.80 6.76 16.66
N ILE A 183 -8.90 7.01 15.35
CA ILE A 183 -9.78 6.22 14.47
C ILE A 183 -9.35 4.75 14.45
N ILE A 184 -8.05 4.48 14.39
CA ILE A 184 -7.50 3.12 14.41
C ILE A 184 -7.81 2.46 15.76
N ASP A 185 -7.57 3.14 16.88
CA ASP A 185 -7.82 2.63 18.23
C ASP A 185 -9.32 2.41 18.50
N GLU A 186 -10.18 3.33 18.04
CA GLU A 186 -11.64 3.23 18.10
C GLU A 186 -12.17 2.08 17.25
N THR A 187 -11.64 1.92 16.02
CA THR A 187 -12.10 0.88 15.09
C THR A 187 -11.63 -0.51 15.51
N LEU A 188 -10.50 -0.63 16.19
CA LEU A 188 -9.96 -1.90 16.70
C LEU A 188 -10.43 -2.24 18.12
N GLY A 189 -11.19 -1.36 18.78
CA GLY A 189 -11.74 -1.62 20.11
C GLY A 189 -10.72 -1.59 21.25
N TYR A 190 -9.66 -0.78 21.16
CA TYR A 190 -8.67 -0.60 22.23
C TYR A 190 -9.13 0.37 23.35
N ILE A 191 -10.43 0.41 23.66
CA ILE A 191 -11.02 1.25 24.73
C ILE A 191 -11.39 0.40 25.94
#